data_AF-A0A426ZNA0-F1
#
_entry.id   AF-A0A426ZNA0-F1
#
_cell.length_a   1.000
_cell.length_b   1.000
_cell.length_c   1.000
_cell.angle_alpha   90.00
_cell.angle_beta   90.00
_cell.angle_gamma   90.00
#
_symmetry.space_group_name_H-M   'P 1'
#
loop_
_entity.id
_entity.type
_entity.pdbx_description
1 polymer ?
#
loop_
_entity_poly.entity_id
_entity_poly.type
_entity_poly.pdbx_seq_one_letter_code
_entity_poly.pdbx_strand_id
1 'polypeptide(L)'
;MCHSTLVRADRIPGVRVSSLPSHTARAAAMAMAATTTATAPVESVQCFGRKKTAVAVAHCKRGRGLIKVNGVPIELVKPEILRLKAFEPVLLLGRQRFMGVDIRIRVRGGGKTSQIYAIRQSIAKALVAYHQKYVDEQSKKEIKDILGRYDRTLLVADPRRCEPKKFGGRGARARFQKSYR
;
A
#
# COMPACT_ATOMS: atom_id res chain seq x y z
N MET A 1 60.70 -51.72 13.10
CA MET A 1 60.38 -50.34 12.66
C MET A 1 58.99 -50.06 13.23
N CYS A 2 58.82 -49.35 14.36
CA CYS A 2 59.36 -48.01 14.70
C CYS A 2 58.82 -46.99 13.69
N HIS A 3 58.08 -45.95 14.06
CA HIS A 3 57.85 -45.26 15.35
C HIS A 3 56.37 -44.77 15.35
N SER A 4 55.67 -44.31 16.39
CA SER A 4 55.76 -44.23 17.86
C SER A 4 54.83 -43.06 18.27
N THR A 5 54.02 -43.19 19.34
CA THR A 5 53.52 -42.06 20.17
C THR A 5 52.61 -41.01 19.51
N LEU A 6 51.86 -40.13 20.20
CA LEU A 6 51.57 -39.81 21.63
C LEU A 6 50.04 -39.40 21.68
N VAL A 7 49.31 -39.12 22.77
CA VAL A 7 49.61 -38.86 24.19
C VAL A 7 48.41 -39.22 25.12
N ARG A 8 48.73 -39.38 26.41
CA ARG A 8 47.92 -39.43 27.65
C ARG A 8 46.44 -39.00 27.63
N ALA A 9 45.65 -39.75 28.40
CA ALA A 9 44.45 -39.28 29.11
C ALA A 9 44.63 -39.44 30.64
N ASP A 10 45.61 -38.76 31.22
CA ASP A 10 45.87 -38.79 32.67
C ASP A 10 44.91 -37.86 33.43
N ARG A 11 44.00 -38.41 34.25
CA ARG A 11 43.31 -37.64 35.30
C ARG A 11 42.81 -38.51 36.47
N ILE A 12 43.71 -38.76 37.42
CA ILE A 12 43.38 -39.33 38.75
C ILE A 12 43.16 -38.16 39.76
N PRO A 13 42.85 -38.37 41.05
CA PRO A 13 41.48 -38.18 41.57
C PRO A 13 41.29 -36.91 42.43
N GLY A 14 40.02 -36.50 42.60
CA GLY A 14 39.61 -35.49 43.59
C GLY A 14 38.26 -35.87 44.22
N VAL A 15 38.20 -36.01 45.55
CA VAL A 15 37.11 -36.73 46.24
C VAL A 15 36.27 -35.85 47.19
N ARG A 16 34.96 -35.78 46.90
CA ARG A 16 33.80 -35.79 47.82
C ARG A 16 32.52 -35.62 46.98
N VAL A 17 31.58 -36.58 46.85
CA VAL A 17 30.69 -37.26 47.84
C VAL A 17 29.47 -36.40 48.22
N SER A 18 28.28 -37.03 48.25
CA SER A 18 26.91 -36.51 48.49
C SER A 18 26.29 -35.72 47.31
N SER A 19 25.00 -35.83 46.95
CA SER A 19 23.93 -36.77 47.40
C SER A 19 22.77 -36.91 46.38
N LEU A 20 22.19 -38.12 46.30
CA LEU A 20 20.79 -38.57 46.06
C LEU A 20 19.66 -37.55 45.69
N PRO A 21 18.51 -37.99 45.13
CA PRO A 21 18.26 -39.11 44.19
C PRO A 21 17.21 -38.78 43.07
N SER A 22 16.86 -39.79 42.26
CA SER A 22 15.56 -40.06 41.58
C SER A 22 14.60 -38.92 41.17
N HIS A 23 14.13 -38.94 39.91
CA HIS A 23 12.69 -39.14 39.60
C HIS A 23 12.42 -39.47 38.11
N THR A 24 11.33 -40.19 37.86
CA THR A 24 10.85 -40.61 36.52
C THR A 24 10.16 -39.48 35.77
N ALA A 25 10.73 -39.01 34.65
CA ALA A 25 10.08 -38.05 33.75
C ALA A 25 10.61 -38.14 32.30
N ARG A 26 10.26 -39.21 31.56
CA ARG A 26 10.53 -39.28 30.11
C ARG A 26 9.39 -39.92 29.30
N ALA A 27 8.17 -39.51 29.60
CA ALA A 27 6.96 -39.81 28.83
C ALA A 27 6.34 -38.52 28.27
N ALA A 28 5.69 -38.63 27.10
CA ALA A 28 4.73 -37.69 26.51
C ALA A 28 5.05 -36.17 26.52
N ALA A 29 5.70 -35.66 25.45
CA ALA A 29 5.69 -34.23 25.10
C ALA A 29 5.99 -33.92 23.61
N MET A 30 5.48 -34.70 22.65
CA MET A 30 5.45 -34.31 21.22
C MET A 30 4.01 -34.00 20.78
N ALA A 31 3.42 -32.99 21.42
CA ALA A 31 2.15 -32.38 21.06
C ALA A 31 2.17 -30.89 21.45
N MET A 32 1.34 -30.08 20.79
CA MET A 32 1.08 -28.67 21.10
C MET A 32 2.27 -27.69 21.00
N ALA A 33 2.52 -27.20 19.80
CA ALA A 33 3.24 -25.93 19.56
C ALA A 33 2.55 -25.09 18.46
N ALA A 34 1.21 -25.09 18.42
CA ALA A 34 0.41 -24.26 17.53
C ALA A 34 0.41 -22.80 18.03
N THR A 35 1.50 -22.07 17.78
CA THR A 35 1.61 -20.64 18.12
C THR A 35 0.68 -19.80 17.25
N THR A 36 -0.51 -19.52 17.78
CA THR A 36 -1.42 -18.48 17.26
C THR A 36 -0.66 -17.15 17.19
N THR A 37 -0.21 -16.77 16.00
CA THR A 37 0.50 -15.51 15.78
C THR A 37 -0.47 -14.35 15.94
N ALA A 38 -0.47 -13.75 17.14
CA ALA A 38 -1.23 -12.55 17.46
C ALA A 38 -0.92 -11.47 16.41
N THR A 39 -1.90 -11.20 15.56
CA THR A 39 -1.71 -10.29 14.42
C THR A 39 -1.61 -8.86 14.94
N ALA A 40 -0.41 -8.27 14.82
CA ALA A 40 -0.16 -6.89 15.21
C ALA A 40 -1.20 -5.94 14.57
N PRO A 41 -1.64 -4.88 15.29
CA PRO A 41 -2.75 -4.02 14.86
C PRO A 41 -2.54 -3.49 13.45
N VAL A 42 -3.47 -3.80 12.56
CA VAL A 42 -3.29 -3.62 11.11
C VAL A 42 -3.56 -2.16 10.70
N GLU A 43 -2.58 -1.29 10.95
CA GLU A 43 -2.51 0.08 10.46
C GLU A 43 -2.82 0.13 8.96
N SER A 44 -4.04 0.52 8.62
CA SER A 44 -4.51 0.47 7.24
C SER A 44 -5.67 1.42 6.98
N VAL A 45 -5.67 2.00 5.78
CA VAL A 45 -6.67 2.99 5.35
C VAL A 45 -7.11 2.67 3.93
N GLN A 46 -8.42 2.71 3.70
CA GLN A 46 -9.00 2.60 2.37
C GLN A 46 -9.52 3.98 1.93
N CYS A 47 -9.18 4.40 0.72
CA CYS A 47 -9.52 5.71 0.17
C CYS A 47 -9.86 5.61 -1.32
N PHE A 48 -10.72 6.51 -1.82
CA PHE A 48 -11.18 6.47 -3.21
C PHE A 48 -10.92 7.77 -4.00
N GLY A 49 -10.34 7.62 -5.19
CA GLY A 49 -10.34 8.63 -6.25
C GLY A 49 -11.46 8.36 -7.26
N ARG A 50 -12.10 9.42 -7.78
CA ARG A 50 -13.18 9.32 -8.78
C ARG A 50 -13.07 10.43 -9.83
N LYS A 51 -13.00 10.06 -11.11
CA LYS A 51 -13.03 10.99 -12.25
C LYS A 51 -13.91 10.40 -13.35
N LYS A 52 -14.95 11.13 -13.77
CA LYS A 52 -16.04 10.60 -14.61
C LYS A 52 -16.58 9.28 -14.02
N THR A 53 -16.59 8.20 -14.79
CA THR A 53 -17.01 6.84 -14.37
C THR A 53 -15.88 5.98 -13.82
N ALA A 54 -14.63 6.45 -13.83
CA ALA A 54 -13.50 5.71 -13.26
C ALA A 54 -13.47 5.85 -11.73
N VAL A 55 -13.23 4.72 -11.05
CA VAL A 55 -13.03 4.62 -9.60
C VAL A 55 -11.70 3.92 -9.33
N ALA A 56 -10.86 4.55 -8.51
CA ALA A 56 -9.62 3.97 -8.00
C ALA A 56 -9.70 3.87 -6.47
N VAL A 57 -9.61 2.65 -5.92
CA VAL A 57 -9.57 2.39 -4.49
C VAL A 57 -8.12 2.11 -4.09
N ALA A 58 -7.55 2.99 -3.28
CA ALA A 58 -6.22 2.82 -2.70
C ALA A 58 -6.34 2.22 -1.30
N HIS A 59 -5.66 1.11 -1.07
CA HIS A 59 -5.44 0.51 0.25
C HIS A 59 -4.02 0.85 0.70
N CYS A 60 -3.89 1.78 1.64
CA CYS A 60 -2.63 2.04 2.36
C CYS A 60 -2.46 1.05 3.50
N LYS A 61 -1.22 0.61 3.73
CA LYS A 61 -0.76 -0.08 4.95
C LYS A 61 0.62 0.44 5.34
N ARG A 62 1.00 0.33 6.62
CA ARG A 62 2.41 0.50 7.01
C ARG A 62 3.30 -0.46 6.20
N GLY A 63 4.42 0.02 5.67
CA GLY A 63 5.19 -0.68 4.64
C GLY A 63 6.56 -0.08 4.34
N ARG A 64 7.05 -0.27 3.10
CA ARG A 64 8.38 0.14 2.61
C ARG A 64 8.32 1.16 1.45
N GLY A 65 7.14 1.68 1.11
CA GLY A 65 6.93 2.63 0.01
C GLY A 65 6.52 2.00 -1.32
N LEU A 66 6.02 0.76 -1.34
CA LEU A 66 5.65 0.04 -2.56
C LEU A 66 4.29 0.49 -3.10
N ILE A 67 4.29 1.26 -4.20
CA ILE A 67 3.07 1.71 -4.90
C ILE A 67 2.77 0.81 -6.11
N LYS A 68 1.65 0.09 -6.07
CA LYS A 68 1.21 -0.83 -7.15
C LYS A 68 -0.23 -0.56 -7.60
N VAL A 69 -0.47 -0.51 -8.90
CA VAL A 69 -1.76 -0.34 -9.57
C VAL A 69 -2.15 -1.66 -10.23
N ASN A 70 -3.25 -2.28 -9.79
CA ASN A 70 -3.73 -3.58 -10.29
C ASN A 70 -2.64 -4.69 -10.30
N GLY A 71 -1.67 -4.63 -9.37
CA GLY A 71 -0.52 -5.55 -9.27
C GLY A 71 0.76 -5.07 -9.95
N VAL A 72 0.63 -4.24 -10.99
CA VAL A 72 1.72 -3.63 -11.77
C VAL A 72 2.32 -2.45 -10.97
N PRO A 73 3.64 -2.20 -10.97
CA PRO A 73 4.20 -0.98 -10.34
C PRO A 73 3.68 0.29 -11.03
N ILE A 74 3.55 1.38 -10.28
CA ILE A 74 3.07 2.69 -10.80
C ILE A 74 3.88 3.19 -12.01
N GLU A 75 5.14 2.78 -12.14
CA GLU A 75 5.99 3.11 -13.29
C GLU A 75 5.46 2.54 -14.61
N LEU A 76 4.90 1.33 -14.64
CA LEU A 76 4.50 0.65 -15.88
C LEU A 76 3.03 0.90 -16.27
N VAL A 77 2.43 1.98 -15.75
CA VAL A 77 1.06 2.42 -16.09
C VAL A 77 1.01 3.00 -17.50
N LYS A 78 0.11 2.47 -18.35
CA LYS A 78 -0.11 2.92 -19.73
C LYS A 78 -1.35 3.84 -19.83
N PRO A 79 -1.37 4.87 -20.70
CA PRO A 79 -0.34 5.28 -21.66
C PRO A 79 0.78 6.14 -21.04
N GLU A 80 1.95 6.11 -21.67
CA GLU A 80 3.19 6.61 -21.08
C GLU A 80 3.22 8.13 -20.90
N ILE A 81 2.66 8.89 -21.85
CA ILE A 81 2.51 10.35 -21.82
C ILE A 81 1.84 10.84 -20.52
N LEU A 82 0.96 10.01 -19.93
CA LEU A 82 0.22 10.35 -18.72
C LEU A 82 0.80 9.74 -17.43
N ARG A 83 1.92 8.99 -17.50
CA ARG A 83 2.61 8.45 -16.29
C ARG A 83 2.94 9.57 -15.31
N LEU A 84 3.47 10.69 -15.80
CA LEU A 84 3.81 11.85 -14.97
C LEU A 84 2.63 12.34 -14.11
N LYS A 85 1.40 12.32 -14.65
CA LYS A 85 0.18 12.70 -13.91
C LYS A 85 -0.19 11.72 -12.80
N ALA A 86 0.26 10.46 -12.84
CA ALA A 86 0.14 9.54 -11.71
C ALA A 86 1.22 9.80 -10.63
N PHE A 87 2.40 10.28 -11.02
CA PHE A 87 3.55 10.53 -10.15
C PHE A 87 3.56 11.88 -9.42
N GLU A 88 2.83 12.90 -9.90
CA GLU A 88 2.74 14.22 -9.26
C GLU A 88 2.60 14.20 -7.72
N PRO A 89 1.68 13.45 -7.08
CA PRO A 89 1.60 13.41 -5.61
C PRO A 89 2.83 12.78 -4.94
N VAL A 90 3.62 11.95 -5.65
CA VAL A 90 4.88 11.37 -5.16
C VAL A 90 6.04 12.34 -5.30
N LEU A 91 6.03 13.16 -6.35
CA LEU A 91 7.04 14.19 -6.61
C LEU A 91 6.86 15.40 -5.67
N LEU A 92 5.62 15.87 -5.49
CA LEU A 92 5.30 17.06 -4.69
C LEU A 92 5.56 16.89 -3.19
N LEU A 93 5.44 15.68 -2.65
CA LEU A 93 5.60 15.40 -1.21
C LEU A 93 6.97 14.78 -0.87
N GLY A 94 7.78 14.49 -1.89
CA GLY A 94 9.06 13.79 -1.77
C GLY A 94 8.91 12.30 -1.42
N ARG A 95 9.88 11.48 -1.88
CA ARG A 95 9.88 10.03 -1.61
C ARG A 95 9.91 9.69 -0.12
N GLN A 96 10.51 10.54 0.71
CA GLN A 96 10.64 10.38 2.16
C GLN A 96 9.28 10.09 2.84
N ARG A 97 8.24 10.89 2.55
CA ARG A 97 6.91 10.74 3.17
C ARG A 97 6.17 9.45 2.73
N PHE A 98 6.66 8.74 1.71
CA PHE A 98 6.12 7.44 1.28
C PHE A 98 6.86 6.24 1.86
N MET A 99 8.09 6.38 2.37
CA MET A 99 8.93 5.22 2.74
C MET A 99 8.32 4.33 3.82
N GLY A 100 7.43 4.85 4.67
CA GLY A 100 6.70 4.08 5.68
C GLY A 100 5.36 3.48 5.24
N VAL A 101 4.90 3.68 3.99
CA VAL A 101 3.53 3.33 3.55
C VAL A 101 3.51 2.59 2.21
N ASP A 102 3.01 1.35 2.21
CA ASP A 102 2.71 0.59 0.99
C ASP A 102 1.30 0.93 0.49
N ILE A 103 1.15 1.15 -0.83
CA ILE A 103 -0.12 1.56 -1.44
C ILE A 103 -0.52 0.57 -2.55
N ARG A 104 -1.59 -0.19 -2.32
CA ARG A 104 -2.17 -1.11 -3.30
C ARG A 104 -3.44 -0.51 -3.89
N ILE A 105 -3.43 -0.18 -5.18
CA ILE A 105 -4.52 0.53 -5.87
C ILE A 105 -5.27 -0.44 -6.79
N ARG A 106 -6.59 -0.54 -6.62
CA ARG A 106 -7.52 -1.29 -7.47
C ARG A 106 -8.36 -0.32 -8.29
N VAL A 107 -8.36 -0.46 -9.61
CA VAL A 107 -9.02 0.50 -10.53
C VAL A 107 -10.07 -0.20 -11.39
N ARG A 108 -11.28 0.39 -11.44
CA ARG A 108 -12.44 -0.12 -12.21
C ARG A 108 -13.16 1.03 -12.93
N GLY A 109 -13.77 0.72 -14.07
CA GLY A 109 -14.61 1.65 -14.85
C GLY A 109 -13.85 2.77 -15.57
N GLY A 110 -14.56 3.48 -16.45
CA GLY A 110 -14.04 4.59 -17.26
C GLY A 110 -12.95 4.19 -18.27
N GLY A 111 -12.34 5.20 -18.91
CA GLY A 111 -11.22 5.02 -19.84
C GLY A 111 -9.86 5.37 -19.22
N LYS A 112 -8.77 4.98 -19.89
CA LYS A 112 -7.37 5.11 -19.43
C LYS A 112 -7.04 6.49 -18.84
N THR A 113 -7.45 7.58 -19.49
CA THR A 113 -7.21 8.96 -19.02
C THR A 113 -7.91 9.25 -17.70
N SER A 114 -9.21 8.97 -17.60
CA SER A 114 -9.98 9.10 -16.35
C SER A 114 -9.46 8.18 -15.22
N GLN A 115 -8.95 7.00 -15.56
CA GLN A 115 -8.35 6.08 -14.59
C GLN A 115 -7.06 6.67 -13.99
N ILE A 116 -6.18 7.28 -14.79
CA ILE A 116 -4.97 7.94 -14.28
C ILE A 116 -5.30 9.11 -13.34
N TYR A 117 -6.26 9.97 -13.68
CA TYR A 117 -6.71 11.02 -12.76
C TYR A 117 -7.35 10.47 -11.47
N ALA A 118 -8.03 9.32 -11.53
CA ALA A 118 -8.55 8.66 -10.34
C ALA A 118 -7.42 8.05 -9.47
N ILE A 119 -6.40 7.43 -10.08
CA ILE A 119 -5.19 6.92 -9.41
C ILE A 119 -4.49 8.06 -8.67
N ARG A 120 -4.15 9.14 -9.38
CA ARG A 120 -3.56 10.39 -8.87
C ARG A 120 -4.28 10.90 -7.62
N GLN A 121 -5.60 11.02 -7.70
CA GLN A 121 -6.43 11.45 -6.57
C GLN A 121 -6.44 10.44 -5.40
N SER A 122 -6.45 9.14 -5.71
CA SER A 122 -6.49 8.09 -4.68
C SER A 122 -5.21 8.06 -3.84
N ILE A 123 -4.03 8.28 -4.44
CA ILE A 123 -2.74 8.35 -3.74
C ILE A 123 -2.73 9.53 -2.77
N ALA A 124 -3.03 10.73 -3.28
CA ALA A 124 -3.04 11.97 -2.49
C ALA A 124 -3.96 11.87 -1.26
N LYS A 125 -5.20 11.39 -1.46
CA LYS A 125 -6.14 11.15 -0.35
C LYS A 125 -5.65 10.11 0.65
N ALA A 126 -5.08 9.00 0.17
CA ALA A 126 -4.75 7.88 1.02
C ALA A 126 -3.56 8.18 1.95
N LEU A 127 -2.63 9.06 1.55
CA LEU A 127 -1.65 9.64 2.48
C LEU A 127 -2.30 10.57 3.51
N VAL A 128 -3.10 11.56 3.09
CA VAL A 128 -3.75 12.51 4.01
C VAL A 128 -4.58 11.78 5.07
N ALA A 129 -5.30 10.73 4.67
CA ALA A 129 -6.09 9.89 5.56
C ALA A 129 -5.27 8.92 6.43
N TYR A 130 -4.02 8.59 6.04
CA TYR A 130 -3.07 7.84 6.87
C TYR A 130 -2.51 8.73 7.98
N HIS A 131 -1.96 9.90 7.62
CA HIS A 131 -1.46 10.87 8.60
C HIS A 131 -2.54 11.35 9.58
N GLN A 132 -3.79 11.49 9.12
CA GLN A 132 -4.94 11.80 9.99
C GLN A 132 -5.26 10.70 11.04
N LYS A 133 -4.76 9.46 10.89
CA LYS A 133 -5.09 8.34 11.79
C LYS A 133 -3.92 7.84 12.65
N TYR A 134 -2.70 7.91 12.12
CA TYR A 134 -1.54 7.17 12.67
C TYR A 134 -0.27 8.02 12.83
N VAL A 135 -0.35 9.32 12.51
CA VAL A 135 0.76 10.29 12.60
C VAL A 135 0.16 11.59 13.17
N ASP A 136 0.54 12.76 12.66
CA ASP A 136 0.20 14.05 13.28
C ASP A 136 -0.82 14.90 12.49
N GLU A 137 -1.65 15.63 13.24
CA GLU A 137 -2.51 16.70 12.77
C GLU A 137 -1.74 17.82 12.03
N GLN A 138 -0.50 18.09 12.44
CA GLN A 138 0.35 19.12 11.84
C GLN A 138 0.86 18.68 10.46
N SER A 139 1.51 17.52 10.36
CA SER A 139 1.99 16.96 9.09
C SER A 139 0.86 16.72 8.09
N LYS A 140 -0.34 16.35 8.58
CA LYS A 140 -1.58 16.29 7.79
C LYS A 140 -1.95 17.64 7.15
N LYS A 141 -1.84 18.75 7.90
CA LYS A 141 -2.12 20.12 7.40
C LYS A 141 -1.12 20.53 6.33
N GLU A 142 0.18 20.36 6.59
CA GLU A 142 1.26 20.60 5.60
C GLU A 142 0.98 19.90 4.25
N ILE A 143 0.76 18.58 4.30
CA ILE A 143 0.55 17.75 3.10
C ILE A 143 -0.70 18.20 2.35
N LYS A 144 -1.79 18.47 3.07
CA LYS A 144 -3.05 18.95 2.50
C LYS A 144 -2.87 20.32 1.81
N ASP A 145 -2.10 21.21 2.40
CA ASP A 145 -1.89 22.57 1.89
C ASP A 145 -0.92 22.58 0.70
N ILE A 146 0.15 21.77 0.71
CA ILE A 146 1.04 21.57 -0.45
C ILE A 146 0.25 21.02 -1.65
N LEU A 147 -0.54 19.95 -1.46
CA LEU A 147 -1.38 19.38 -2.50
C LEU A 147 -2.47 20.37 -2.97
N GLY A 148 -3.06 21.13 -2.03
CA GLY A 148 -4.12 22.09 -2.29
C GLY A 148 -3.66 23.34 -3.06
N ARG A 149 -2.45 23.83 -2.78
CA ARG A 149 -1.79 24.93 -3.50
C ARG A 149 -1.45 24.54 -4.94
N TYR A 150 -1.04 23.29 -5.17
CA TYR A 150 -0.71 22.81 -6.52
C TYR A 150 -1.96 22.51 -7.36
N ASP A 151 -2.88 21.66 -6.89
CA ASP A 151 -4.08 21.29 -7.64
C ASP A 151 -5.20 20.75 -6.73
N ARG A 152 -6.28 21.53 -6.60
CA ARG A 152 -7.50 21.15 -5.85
C ARG A 152 -8.06 19.78 -6.25
N THR A 153 -7.86 19.31 -7.48
CA THR A 153 -8.34 18.01 -7.97
C THR A 153 -7.56 16.80 -7.45
N LEU A 154 -6.40 17.00 -6.81
CA LEU A 154 -5.71 15.96 -6.04
C LEU A 154 -6.53 15.50 -4.82
N LEU A 155 -7.31 16.41 -4.23
CA LEU A 155 -8.13 16.14 -3.05
C LEU A 155 -9.63 16.05 -3.40
N VAL A 156 -10.17 17.04 -4.11
CA VAL A 156 -11.61 17.13 -4.45
C VAL A 156 -11.91 16.44 -5.78
N ALA A 157 -12.98 15.63 -5.83
CA ALA A 157 -13.37 14.93 -7.05
C ALA A 157 -14.12 15.87 -8.00
N ASP A 158 -13.86 15.72 -9.31
CA ASP A 158 -14.58 16.47 -10.34
C ASP A 158 -16.02 15.91 -10.50
N PRO A 159 -17.07 16.72 -10.27
CA PRO A 159 -18.45 16.27 -10.35
C PRO A 159 -18.93 16.08 -11.80
N ARG A 160 -18.24 16.61 -12.82
CA ARG A 160 -18.73 16.62 -14.22
C ARG A 160 -19.02 15.20 -14.75
N ARG A 161 -20.21 14.99 -15.29
CA ARG A 161 -20.66 13.75 -15.97
C ARG A 161 -21.24 14.09 -17.34
N CYS A 162 -21.48 13.06 -18.16
CA CYS A 162 -22.08 13.25 -19.47
C CYS A 162 -23.58 13.54 -19.33
N GLU A 163 -24.07 14.58 -20.02
CA GLU A 163 -25.50 14.85 -20.14
C GLU A 163 -26.19 13.73 -20.95
N PRO A 164 -27.43 13.33 -20.62
CA PRO A 164 -28.18 12.36 -21.41
C PRO A 164 -28.55 12.91 -22.79
N LYS A 165 -28.60 12.01 -23.79
CA LYS A 165 -29.10 12.31 -25.14
C LYS A 165 -30.58 12.72 -25.08
N LYS A 166 -30.96 13.76 -25.82
CA LYS A 166 -32.35 14.19 -25.97
C LYS A 166 -32.90 13.76 -27.34
N PHE A 167 -34.21 13.60 -27.46
CA PHE A 167 -34.88 13.32 -28.74
C PHE A 167 -34.70 14.49 -29.71
N GLY A 168 -34.83 14.25 -31.02
CA GLY A 168 -34.69 15.29 -32.05
C GLY A 168 -33.27 15.87 -32.15
N GLY A 169 -32.25 15.02 -32.08
CA GLY A 169 -30.84 15.44 -32.20
C GLY A 169 -29.86 14.27 -32.10
N ARG A 170 -28.60 14.50 -32.51
CA ARG A 170 -27.54 13.48 -32.42
C ARG A 170 -27.05 13.28 -30.98
N GLY A 171 -26.91 14.37 -30.21
CA GLY A 171 -26.39 14.35 -28.82
C GLY A 171 -27.33 14.94 -27.77
N ALA A 172 -26.78 15.38 -26.63
CA ALA A 172 -27.54 16.01 -25.54
C ALA A 172 -28.09 17.41 -25.90
N ARG A 173 -27.37 18.15 -26.76
CA ARG A 173 -27.71 19.52 -27.20
C ARG A 173 -27.76 19.68 -28.72
N ALA A 174 -26.91 18.96 -29.46
CA ALA A 174 -26.82 19.04 -30.93
C ALA A 174 -28.09 18.51 -31.61
N ARG A 175 -28.80 19.39 -32.31
CA ARG A 175 -30.02 19.12 -33.09
C ARG A 175 -29.70 18.55 -34.48
N PHE A 176 -30.71 18.02 -35.16
CA PHE A 176 -30.62 17.76 -36.60
C PHE A 176 -30.78 19.08 -37.38
N GLN A 177 -30.20 19.14 -38.57
CA GLN A 177 -30.37 20.26 -39.50
C GLN A 177 -31.84 20.35 -39.95
N LYS A 178 -32.37 21.57 -40.03
CA LYS A 178 -33.66 21.85 -40.69
C LYS A 178 -33.41 22.20 -42.15
N SER A 179 -34.22 21.64 -43.05
CA SER A 179 -34.44 22.19 -44.37
C SER A 179 -35.72 23.04 -44.37
N TYR A 180 -35.76 24.02 -45.25
CA TYR A 180 -36.94 24.85 -45.54
C TYR A 180 -37.30 24.66 -47.02
N ARG A 181 -38.45 25.21 -47.43
CA ARG A 181 -38.93 25.29 -48.81
C ARG A 181 -39.31 26.74 -49.09
#